data_AF-A0A9W4K588-F1
#
_entry.id   AF-A0A9W4K588-F1
#
_cell.length_a   1.000
_cell.length_b   1.000
_cell.length_c   1.000
_cell.angle_alpha   90.00
_cell.angle_beta   90.00
_cell.angle_gamma   90.00
#
_symmetry.space_group_name_H-M   'P 1'
#
loop_
_entity.id
_entity.type
_entity.pdbx_description
1 polymer ?
#
loop_
_entity_poly.entity_id
_entity_poly.type
_entity_poly.pdbx_seq_one_letter_code
_entity_poly.pdbx_strand_id
1 'polypeptide(L)'
;MITTSSIRRALVATGWSKKATRQRAKEQNADLRDYYLHNLSEFQSYHLIYVDESGCDKRVGFRRTGWAPLGKAPLQVTQFHRDQRYQILPAYTQDGILLSRVFRGSTDATVA
;
A
#
# COMPACT_ATOMS: atom_id res chain seq x y z
N MET A 1 -4.24 2.26 -39.71
CA MET A 1 -4.60 2.85 -38.38
C MET A 1 -4.83 1.70 -37.40
N ILE A 2 -4.01 1.60 -36.36
CA ILE A 2 -4.18 0.59 -35.31
C ILE A 2 -5.17 1.16 -34.29
N THR A 3 -6.35 0.55 -34.19
CA THR A 3 -7.36 0.92 -33.20
C THR A 3 -7.10 0.20 -31.88
N THR A 4 -7.49 0.80 -30.76
CA THR A 4 -7.37 0.19 -29.42
C THR A 4 -8.05 -1.19 -29.32
N SER A 5 -9.12 -1.40 -30.09
CA SER A 5 -9.80 -2.69 -30.22
C SER A 5 -8.96 -3.75 -30.95
N SER A 6 -8.18 -3.36 -31.98
CA SER A 6 -7.25 -4.27 -32.67
C SER A 6 -6.11 -4.74 -31.76
N ILE A 7 -5.57 -3.84 -30.93
CA ILE A 7 -4.53 -4.15 -29.93
C ILE A 7 -5.07 -5.12 -28.87
N ARG A 8 -6.28 -4.86 -28.34
CA ARG A 8 -6.92 -5.74 -27.36
C ARG A 8 -7.13 -7.16 -27.90
N ARG A 9 -7.60 -7.29 -29.15
CA ARG A 9 -7.81 -8.59 -29.78
C ARG A 9 -6.51 -9.35 -30.01
N ALA A 10 -5.44 -8.67 -30.45
CA ALA A 10 -4.13 -9.27 -30.63
C ALA A 10 -3.54 -9.77 -29.29
N LEU A 11 -3.70 -9.00 -28.20
CA LEU A 11 -3.27 -9.40 -26.87
C LEU A 11 -4.05 -10.60 -26.35
N VAL A 12 -5.38 -10.63 -26.50
CA VAL A 12 -6.18 -11.80 -26.11
C VAL A 12 -5.83 -13.03 -26.95
N ALA A 13 -5.64 -12.88 -28.27
CA ALA A 13 -5.28 -13.99 -29.17
C ALA A 13 -3.91 -14.60 -28.85
N THR A 14 -2.98 -13.82 -28.29
CA THR A 14 -1.67 -14.28 -27.82
C THR A 14 -1.69 -14.77 -26.36
N GLY A 15 -2.88 -14.87 -25.74
CA GLY A 15 -3.06 -15.37 -24.39
C GLY A 15 -2.86 -14.33 -23.28
N TRP A 16 -2.78 -13.04 -23.60
CA TRP A 16 -2.59 -11.97 -22.60
C TRP A 16 -3.93 -11.44 -22.12
N SER A 17 -4.15 -11.50 -20.81
CA SER A 17 -5.36 -10.97 -20.16
C SER A 17 -5.00 -9.79 -19.24
N LYS A 18 -5.85 -8.76 -19.20
CA LYS A 18 -5.75 -7.67 -18.22
C LYS A 18 -6.07 -8.22 -16.82
N LYS A 19 -5.09 -8.25 -15.93
CA LYS A 19 -5.25 -8.69 -14.53
C LYS A 19 -4.97 -7.53 -13.57
N ALA A 20 -5.69 -7.50 -12.46
CA ALA A 20 -5.38 -6.60 -11.36
C ALA A 20 -4.15 -7.15 -10.62
N THR A 21 -3.08 -6.36 -10.55
CA THR A 21 -1.88 -6.72 -9.81
C THR A 21 -2.18 -6.69 -8.31
N ARG A 22 -1.94 -7.80 -7.61
CA ARG A 22 -1.94 -7.82 -6.15
C ARG A 22 -0.54 -7.53 -5.67
N GLN A 23 -0.38 -6.48 -4.88
CA GLN A 23 0.87 -6.26 -4.15
C GLN A 23 0.79 -7.04 -2.83
N ARG A 24 1.84 -7.78 -2.51
CA ARG A 24 2.05 -8.40 -1.21
C ARG A 24 3.36 -7.88 -0.63
N ALA A 25 3.37 -7.58 0.66
CA ALA A 25 4.60 -7.23 1.35
C ALA A 25 5.51 -8.47 1.42
N LYS A 26 6.80 -8.29 1.16
CA LYS A 26 7.81 -9.37 1.22
C LYS A 26 7.97 -9.92 2.64
N GLU A 27 7.67 -9.11 3.64
CA GLU A 27 7.82 -9.40 5.07
C GLU A 27 6.60 -10.11 5.68
N GLN A 28 5.57 -10.42 4.88
CA GLN A 28 4.37 -11.09 5.36
C GLN A 28 4.70 -12.50 5.90
N ASN A 29 4.48 -12.72 7.19
CA ASN A 29 4.68 -14.00 7.87
C ASN A 29 3.37 -14.41 8.59
N ALA A 30 2.86 -15.61 8.29
CA ALA A 30 1.61 -16.12 8.85
C ALA A 30 1.76 -16.51 10.34
N ASP A 31 2.88 -17.13 10.72
CA ASP A 31 3.11 -17.57 12.09
C ASP A 31 3.23 -16.38 13.05
N LEU A 32 3.90 -15.30 12.61
CA LEU A 32 3.97 -14.04 13.38
C LEU A 32 2.60 -13.38 13.51
N ARG A 33 1.75 -13.50 12.49
CA ARG A 33 0.38 -12.99 12.54
C ARG A 33 -0.46 -13.76 13.54
N ASP A 34 -0.37 -15.09 13.54
CA ASP A 34 -1.13 -15.94 14.45
C ASP A 34 -0.69 -15.74 15.90
N TYR A 35 0.62 -15.64 16.15
CA TYR A 35 1.16 -15.28 17.46
C TYR A 35 0.67 -13.90 17.94
N TYR A 36 0.67 -12.90 17.06
CA TYR A 36 0.14 -11.58 17.38
C TYR A 36 -1.34 -11.62 17.74
N LEU A 37 -2.17 -12.35 16.98
CA LEU A 37 -3.61 -12.49 17.25
C LEU A 37 -3.87 -13.23 18.56
N HIS A 38 -3.08 -14.24 18.89
CA HIS A 38 -3.15 -14.94 20.17
C HIS A 38 -2.93 -13.96 21.33
N ASN A 39 -1.87 -13.15 21.27
CA ASN A 39 -1.58 -12.16 22.31
C ASN A 39 -2.66 -11.08 22.41
N LEU A 40 -3.28 -10.72 21.28
CA LEU A 40 -4.36 -9.74 21.25
C LEU A 40 -5.67 -10.27 21.86
N SER A 41 -5.86 -11.60 21.88
CA SER A 41 -7.12 -12.23 22.30
C SER A 41 -7.49 -11.98 23.77
N GLU A 42 -6.51 -11.62 24.61
CA GLU A 42 -6.71 -11.25 26.01
C GLU A 42 -7.35 -9.87 26.16
N PHE A 43 -7.32 -9.03 25.12
CA PHE A 43 -7.82 -7.67 25.14
C PHE A 43 -9.12 -7.52 24.37
N GLN A 44 -10.07 -6.80 24.96
CA GLN A 44 -11.26 -6.34 24.25
C GLN A 44 -10.93 -5.17 23.31
N SER A 45 -11.73 -4.99 22.26
CA SER A 45 -11.50 -3.99 21.21
C SER A 45 -11.38 -2.56 21.73
N TYR A 46 -12.13 -2.21 22.78
CA TYR A 46 -12.13 -0.88 23.38
C TYR A 46 -10.93 -0.60 24.31
N HIS A 47 -10.13 -1.62 24.65
CA HIS A 47 -8.86 -1.43 25.36
C HIS A 47 -7.68 -1.10 24.43
N LEU A 48 -7.88 -1.23 23.12
CA LEU A 48 -6.80 -1.16 22.14
C LEU A 48 -6.75 0.21 21.47
N ILE A 49 -5.55 0.77 21.42
CA ILE A 49 -5.23 1.99 20.68
C ILE A 49 -4.23 1.62 19.59
N TYR A 50 -4.59 1.82 18.33
CA TYR A 50 -3.74 1.53 17.19
C TYR A 50 -3.05 2.80 16.72
N VAL A 51 -1.71 2.79 16.72
CA VAL A 51 -0.92 3.86 16.14
C VAL A 51 -0.40 3.41 14.78
N ASP A 52 -0.67 4.19 13.75
CA ASP A 52 -0.21 3.90 12.38
C ASP A 52 0.57 5.08 11.82
N GLU A 53 1.43 4.82 10.84
CA GLU A 53 2.15 5.85 10.09
C GLU A 53 1.52 6.03 8.71
N SER A 54 0.89 7.19 8.50
CA SER A 54 0.36 7.56 7.19
C SER A 54 1.23 8.63 6.53
N GLY A 55 2.00 8.23 5.53
CA GLY A 55 2.73 9.16 4.66
C GLY A 55 1.81 9.79 3.63
N CYS A 56 1.56 11.09 3.74
CA CYS A 56 0.91 11.87 2.69
C CYS A 56 1.99 12.42 1.75
N ASP A 57 2.34 11.61 0.74
CA ASP A 57 3.05 12.11 -0.42
C ASP A 57 2.02 12.72 -1.38
N LYS A 58 2.22 13.97 -1.79
CA LYS A 58 1.32 14.68 -2.74
C LYS A 58 1.28 14.02 -4.15
N ARG A 59 1.89 12.84 -4.32
CA ARG A 59 2.28 12.23 -5.60
C ARG A 59 1.53 10.95 -5.96
N VAL A 60 0.52 10.51 -5.21
CA VAL A 60 -0.11 9.19 -5.44
C VAL A 60 -1.11 9.24 -6.62
N GLY A 61 -0.56 9.27 -7.83
CA GLY A 61 -1.24 9.03 -9.10
C GLY A 61 -0.60 7.87 -9.86
N PHE A 62 -0.33 6.74 -9.19
CA PHE A 62 0.22 5.56 -9.88
C PHE A 62 -0.84 4.88 -10.75
N ARG A 63 -0.43 4.44 -11.93
CA ARG A 63 -1.34 3.79 -12.89
C ARG A 63 -1.68 2.37 -12.40
N ARG A 64 -2.91 2.15 -11.94
CA ARG A 64 -3.39 0.87 -11.37
C ARG A 64 -3.38 -0.33 -12.34
N THR A 65 -3.10 -0.12 -13.63
CA THR A 65 -3.14 -1.18 -14.65
C THR A 65 -2.00 -1.07 -15.66
N GLY A 66 -1.33 -2.19 -15.91
CA GLY A 66 -0.29 -2.38 -16.92
C GLY A 66 -0.46 -3.71 -17.63
N TRP A 67 0.15 -3.85 -18.81
CA TRP A 67 0.13 -5.09 -19.59
C TRP A 67 1.40 -5.90 -19.30
N ALA A 68 1.27 -7.21 -19.10
CA ALA A 68 2.39 -8.12 -18.86
C ALA A 68 2.11 -9.52 -19.43
N PRO A 69 3.17 -10.29 -19.77
CA PRO A 69 3.03 -11.64 -20.31
C PRO A 69 2.22 -12.57 -19.42
N LEU A 70 1.52 -13.53 -20.02
CA LEU A 70 0.81 -14.55 -19.25
C LEU A 70 1.81 -15.28 -18.33
N GLY A 71 1.61 -15.14 -17.02
CA GLY A 71 2.49 -15.71 -16.00
C GLY A 71 3.57 -14.78 -15.43
N LYS A 72 3.69 -13.52 -15.91
CA LYS A 72 4.63 -12.52 -15.38
C LYS A 72 3.90 -11.27 -14.87
N ALA A 73 4.35 -10.71 -13.76
CA ALA A 73 3.79 -9.47 -13.22
C ALA A 73 4.38 -8.24 -13.94
N PRO A 74 3.58 -7.19 -14.23
CA PRO A 74 4.08 -5.94 -14.80
C PRO A 74 4.97 -5.19 -13.80
N LEU A 75 6.11 -4.68 -14.26
CA LEU A 75 7.08 -3.94 -13.45
C LEU A 75 7.12 -2.47 -13.90
N GLN A 76 6.94 -1.54 -12.97
CA GLN A 76 6.98 -0.09 -13.22
C GLN A 76 8.20 0.51 -12.51
N VAL A 77 9.13 1.09 -13.26
CA VAL A 77 10.30 1.80 -12.72
C VAL A 77 10.03 3.30 -12.82
N THR A 78 9.92 4.00 -11.69
CA THR A 78 9.69 5.46 -11.65
C THR A 78 10.78 6.18 -10.88
N GLN A 79 11.16 7.36 -11.34
CA GLN A 79 12.13 8.23 -10.68
C GLN A 79 11.48 9.00 -9.52
N PHE A 80 11.98 8.78 -8.31
CA PHE A 80 11.52 9.43 -7.08
C PHE A 80 12.04 10.88 -7.00
N HIS A 81 11.26 11.88 -7.46
CA HIS A 81 11.58 13.29 -7.18
C HIS A 81 11.26 13.62 -5.71
N ARG A 82 12.17 14.30 -5.02
CA ARG A 82 12.08 14.56 -3.57
C ARG A 82 11.37 15.89 -3.31
N ASP A 83 10.04 15.89 -3.43
CA ASP A 83 9.23 17.00 -2.92
C ASP A 83 8.78 16.76 -1.47
N GLN A 84 8.32 17.83 -0.81
CA GLN A 84 8.06 17.88 0.63
C GLN A 84 7.04 16.83 1.10
N ARG A 85 7.47 15.93 1.99
CA ARG A 85 6.67 14.84 2.58
C ARG A 85 6.04 15.27 3.88
N TYR A 86 4.77 14.92 4.06
CA TYR A 86 4.06 15.03 5.33
C TYR A 86 3.82 13.62 5.88
N GLN A 87 4.16 13.41 7.14
CA GLN A 87 3.93 12.16 7.85
C GLN A 87 2.88 12.44 8.93
N ILE A 88 1.81 11.65 8.95
CA ILE A 88 0.75 11.76 9.96
C ILE A 88 0.87 10.52 10.85
N LEU A 89 0.91 10.74 12.16
CA LEU A 89 0.83 9.70 13.18
C LEU A 89 -0.53 9.79 13.88
N PRO A 90 -1.57 9.15 13.34
CA PRO A 90 -2.84 8.95 14.01
C PRO A 90 -2.78 7.84 15.07
N ALA A 91 -3.49 8.06 16.17
CA ALA A 91 -3.87 7.04 17.14
C ALA A 91 -5.38 6.80 17.03
N TYR A 92 -5.76 5.56 16.70
CA TYR A 92 -7.13 5.12 16.49
C TYR A 92 -7.63 4.29 17.66
N THR A 93 -8.89 4.47 18.01
CA THR A 93 -9.67 3.59 18.89
C THR A 93 -10.88 3.08 18.12
N GLN A 94 -11.67 2.22 18.75
CA GLN A 94 -12.94 1.76 18.18
C GLN A 94 -13.91 2.91 17.86
N ASP A 95 -13.83 4.02 18.59
CA ASP A 95 -14.72 5.17 18.46
C ASP A 95 -14.21 6.25 17.50
N GLY A 96 -12.98 6.10 16.97
CA GLY A 96 -12.42 7.01 15.98
C GLY A 96 -10.97 7.42 16.26
N ILE A 97 -10.60 8.62 15.81
CA ILE A 97 -9.25 9.15 15.98
C ILE A 97 -9.15 9.81 17.36
N LEU A 98 -8.34 9.23 18.24
CA LEU A 98 -8.06 9.78 19.57
C LEU A 98 -7.06 10.93 19.49
N LEU A 99 -6.02 10.78 18.66
CA LEU A 99 -4.97 11.79 18.48
C LEU A 99 -4.46 11.74 17.04
N SER A 100 -4.04 12.88 16.50
CA SER A 100 -3.24 12.90 15.27
C SER A 100 -2.14 13.94 15.39
N ARG A 101 -0.94 13.58 14.96
CA ARG A 101 0.19 14.50 14.90
C ARG A 101 0.77 14.52 13.49
N VAL A 102 0.98 15.70 12.94
CA VAL A 102 1.52 15.90 11.59
C VAL A 102 2.96 16.37 11.70
N PHE A 103 3.86 15.64 11.06
CA PHE A 103 5.28 15.95 10.96
C PHE A 103 5.62 16.35 9.53
N ARG A 104 6.47 17.37 9.40
CA ARG A 104 7.06 17.77 8.11
C ARG A 104 8.43 17.10 8.01
N GLY A 105 8.61 16.22 7.02
CA GLY A 105 9.86 15.47 6.83
C GLY A 105 9.81 14.04 7.36
N SER A 106 10.94 13.33 7.24
CA SER A 106 11.14 11.99 7.81
C SER A 106 11.28 12.11 9.32
N THR A 107 10.55 11.29 10.09
CA THR A 107 10.75 11.19 11.54
C THR A 107 12.07 10.47 11.80
N ASP A 108 13.18 11.20 11.76
CA ASP A 108 14.42 10.74 12.39
C ASP A 108 14.21 10.78 13.91
N ALA A 109 14.64 9.72 14.59
CA ALA A 109 14.28 9.30 15.95
C ALA A 109 14.76 10.22 17.09
N THR A 110 14.57 11.53 16.97
CA THR A 110 14.85 12.50 18.03
C THR A 110 13.66 13.40 18.26
N VAL A 111 12.74 12.94 19.10
CA VAL A 111 11.94 13.85 19.93
C VAL A 111 12.10 13.34 21.36
N ALA A 112 12.97 14.05 22.09
CA ALA A 112 13.17 13.91 23.52
C ALA A 112 11.99 14.48 24.32
#